data_AF-A0A292YMT5-F1
#
_entry.id   AF-A0A292YMT5-F1
#
_cell.length_a   1.000
_cell.length_b   1.000
_cell.length_c   1.000
_cell.angle_alpha   90.00
_cell.angle_beta   90.00
_cell.angle_gamma   90.00
#
_symmetry.space_group_name_H-M   'P 1'
#
loop_
_entity.id
_entity.type
_entity.pdbx_description
1 polymer ?
#
loop_
_entity_poly.entity_id
_entity_poly.type
_entity_poly.pdbx_seq_one_letter_code
_entity_poly.pdbx_strand_id
1 'polypeptide(L)' 'MGFFLGLVKFVKVILLIAICLLFLRAILFPNALDIIILMMLSFVLFLMLISRP' A
#
# COMPACT_ATOMS: atom_id res chain seq x y z
N MET A 1 0.64 7.71 24.88
CA MET A 1 1.20 6.81 23.85
C MET A 1 0.15 6.02 23.04
N GLY A 2 -1.06 5.74 23.55
CA GLY A 2 -2.06 4.96 22.79
C GLY A 2 -2.68 5.66 21.57
N PHE A 3 -2.85 6.99 21.60
CA PHE A 3 -3.52 7.74 20.53
C PHE A 3 -2.72 7.77 19.22
N PHE A 4 -1.40 8.00 19.32
CA PHE A 4 -0.50 7.94 18.16
C PHE A 4 -0.42 6.54 17.54
N LEU A 5 -0.44 5.49 18.37
CA LEU A 5 -0.40 4.11 17.88
C LEU A 5 -1.70 3.74 17.13
N GLY A 6 -2.84 4.24 17.61
CA GLY A 6 -4.13 4.12 16.93
C GLY A 6 -4.16 4.86 15.59
N LEU A 7 -3.61 6.08 15.55
CA LEU A 7 -3.51 6.89 14.34
C LEU A 7 -2.62 6.22 13.28
N VAL A 8 -1.46 5.67 13.69
CA VAL A 8 -0.55 4.95 12.78
C VAL A 8 -1.22 3.69 12.20
N LYS A 9 -1.98 2.96 13.02
CA LYS A 9 -2.79 1.82 12.52
C LYS A 9 -3.84 2.28 11.50
N PHE A 10 -4.54 3.38 11.79
CA PHE A 10 -5.55 3.93 10.90
C PHE A 10 -4.96 4.35 9.54
N VAL A 11 -3.81 5.02 9.55
CA VAL A 11 -3.08 5.39 8.33
C VAL A 11 -2.63 4.15 7.56
N LYS A 12 -2.11 3.11 8.24
CA LYS A 12 -1.76 1.83 7.58
C LYS A 12 -2.96 1.19 6.88
N VAL A 13 -4.15 1.21 7.50
CA VAL A 13 -5.38 0.65 6.92
C VAL A 13 -5.83 1.44 5.69
N ILE A 14 -5.81 2.78 5.75
CA ILE A 14 -6.14 3.63 4.59
C ILE A 14 -5.17 3.40 3.44
N LEU A 15 -3.87 3.31 3.75
CA LEU A 15 -2.84 3.03 2.75
C LEU A 15 -3.09 1.68 2.06
N LEU A 16 -3.44 0.65 2.83
CA LEU A 16 -3.76 -0.67 2.30
C LEU A 16 -4.96 -0.63 1.34
N ILE A 17 -6.02 0.12 1.69
CA ILE A 17 -7.22 0.29 0.85
C ILE A 17 -6.87 1.04 -0.43
N ALA A 18 -6.07 2.11 -0.35
CA ALA A 18 -5.64 2.88 -1.50
C ALA A 18 -4.82 2.03 -2.49
N ILE A 19 -3.94 1.17 -1.96
CA ILE A 19 -3.16 0.23 -2.77
C ILE A 19 -4.09 -0.79 -3.41
N CYS A 20 -5.05 -1.36 -2.69
CA CYS A 20 -6.01 -2.30 -3.24
C CYS A 20 -6.84 -1.70 -4.39
N LEU A 21 -7.26 -0.43 -4.26
CA LEU A 21 -7.94 0.30 -5.33
C LEU A 21 -7.04 0.55 -6.55
N LEU A 22 -5.75 0.83 -6.36
CA LEU A 22 -4.77 0.94 -7.45
C LEU A 22 -4.58 -0.38 -8.19
N PHE A 23 -4.53 -1.51 -7.46
CA PHE A 23 -4.51 -2.85 -8.05
C PHE A 23 -5.77 -3.12 -8.88
N LEU A 24 -6.96 -2.79 -8.35
CA LEU A 24 -8.22 -2.97 -9.08
C LEU A 24 -8.26 -2.14 -10.37
N ARG A 25 -7.79 -0.89 -10.32
CA ARG A 25 -7.68 -0.01 -11.49
C ARG A 25 -6.70 -0.54 -12.52
N ALA A 26 -5.53 -1.02 -12.07
CA ALA A 26 -4.51 -1.57 -12.96
C ALA A 26 -4.97 -2.86 -13.68
N ILE A 27 -5.83 -3.67 -13.05
CA ILE A 27 -6.42 -4.86 -13.66
C ILE A 27 -7.51 -4.47 -14.69
N LEU A 28 -8.34 -3.47 -14.37
CA LEU A 28 -9.43 -3.01 -15.24
C LEU A 28 -8.93 -2.21 -16.46
N PHE A 29 -7.85 -1.44 -16.31
CA PHE A 29 -7.22 -0.67 -17.38
C PHE A 29 -5.69 -0.80 -17.29
N PRO A 30 -5.11 -1.82 -17.95
CA PRO A 30 -3.69 -2.11 -17.86
C PRO A 30 -2.90 -1.07 -18.67
N ASN A 31 -2.44 -0.03 -17.98
CA ASN A 31 -1.43 0.89 -18.49
C ASN A 31 -0.05 0.41 -18.00
N ALA A 32 0.95 0.44 -18.89
CA ALA A 32 2.31 0.01 -18.57
C ALA A 32 2.90 0.76 -17.35
N LEU A 33 2.52 2.03 -17.16
CA LEU A 33 2.88 2.82 -15.99
C LEU A 33 2.23 2.34 -14.69
N ASP A 34 0.96 1.91 -14.71
CA ASP A 34 0.26 1.40 -13.52
C ASP A 34 0.91 0.11 -13.01
N ILE A 35 1.42 -0.75 -13.91
CA ILE A 35 2.13 -2.00 -13.57
C ILE A 35 3.48 -1.71 -12.88
N ILE A 36 4.23 -0.73 -13.38
CA ILE A 36 5.52 -0.30 -12.79
C ILE A 36 5.30 0.27 -11.39
N ILE A 37 4.28 1.11 -11.22
CA ILE A 37 3.89 1.68 -9.93
C ILE A 37 3.46 0.57 -8.96
N LEU A 38 2.72 -0.44 -9.44
CA LEU A 38 2.34 -1.63 -8.68
C LEU A 38 3.56 -2.40 -8.16
N MET A 39 4.56 -2.62 -9.02
CA MET A 39 5.79 -3.33 -8.64
C MET A 39 6.54 -2.57 -7.55
N MET A 40 6.73 -1.24 -7.70
CA MET A 40 7.35 -0.40 -6.68
C MET A 40 6.57 -0.40 -5.35
N LEU A 41 5.24 -0.28 -5.40
CA LEU A 41 4.41 -0.30 -4.20
C LEU A 41 4.45 -1.64 -3.47
N SER A 42 4.44 -2.77 -4.21
CA SER A 42 4.57 -4.09 -3.59
C SER A 42 5.91 -4.25 -2.88
N PHE A 43 6.99 -3.71 -3.45
CA PHE A 43 8.33 -3.76 -2.86
C PHE A 43 8.41 -2.94 -1.57
N VAL A 44 7.84 -1.73 -1.56
CA VAL A 44 7.74 -0.88 -0.36
C VAL A 44 6.90 -1.55 0.73
N LEU A 45 5.80 -2.22 0.34
CA LEU A 45 4.93 -2.94 1.26
C LEU A 45 5.63 -4.17 1.86
N PHE A 46 6.44 -4.88 1.06
CA PHE A 46 7.27 -5.99 1.49
C PHE A 46 8.37 -5.53 2.47
N LEU A 47 9.04 -4.41 2.17
CA LEU A 47 9.99 -3.79 3.08
C LEU A 47 9.35 -3.36 4.39
N MET A 48 8.16 -2.74 4.36
CA MET A 48 7.41 -2.37 5.57
C MET A 48 6.97 -3.58 6.42
N LEU A 49 6.74 -4.74 5.80
CA LEU A 49 6.40 -5.99 6.50
C LEU A 49 7.63 -6.64 7.14
N ILE A 50 8.79 -6.60 6.47
CA ILE A 50 10.01 -7.26 6.91
C ILE A 50 10.80 -6.41 7.91
N SER A 51 10.77 -5.09 7.79
CA SER A 51 11.44 -4.14 8.69
C SER A 51 10.72 -3.98 10.04
N ARG A 52 10.15 -5.05 10.58
CA ARG A 52 9.41 -5.00 11.85
C ARG A 52 10.25 -4.44 13.01
N PRO A 53 9.61 -3.82 14.04
CA PRO A 53 8.24 -4.07 14.54
C PRO A 53 7.10 -3.13 14.09
#